data_AF-A0A850PG25-F1
#
_entry.id   AF-A0A850PG25-F1
#
_cell.length_a   1.000
_cell.length_b   1.000
_cell.length_c   1.000
_cell.angle_alpha   90.00
_cell.angle_beta   90.00
_cell.angle_gamma   90.00
#
_symmetry.space_group_name_H-M   'P 1'
#
loop_
_entity.id
_entity.type
_entity.pdbx_description
1 polymer ?
#
loop_
_entity_poly.entity_id
_entity_poly.type
_entity_poly.pdbx_seq_one_letter_code
_entity_poly.pdbx_strand_id
1 'polypeptide(L)'
;GDGAATGAHPDQIGLLRRAPSPVVGLAERWADARIAIDDPYMTTFLPTALHARLERVRSAFDSVTDNAVGALYEPTIALTTQIRATITPTPALTAIDMDMNGAEQQAKQTAQFAANREALAALGDQIRLRALGGAILVDPAGLQVRKRTALLPDLHTVLERDPEGPRCLGITQLGLFEIVRPRREAPLHERDASAHGRALAMARVCAAAGDGAAVEAGLSVLAAWDADSFAQDAYQRQTGRHLTITLNPSLPPLSWRPAGFTDHTTTGPATGRHR
;
A
#
# COMPACT_ATOMS: atom_id res chain seq x y z
N GLY A 1 -24.57 -11.57 -18.90
CA GLY A 1 -25.35 -11.65 -20.15
C GLY A 1 -24.38 -11.39 -21.28
N ASP A 2 -24.25 -12.36 -22.18
CA ASP A 2 -23.38 -12.31 -23.36
C ASP A 2 -23.76 -11.13 -24.26
N GLY A 3 -22.86 -10.15 -24.35
CA GLY A 3 -22.93 -9.07 -25.32
C GLY A 3 -22.16 -9.47 -26.58
N ALA A 4 -22.90 -9.66 -27.66
CA ALA A 4 -22.40 -9.98 -28.99
C ALA A 4 -21.30 -8.99 -29.45
N ALA A 5 -20.18 -9.55 -29.91
CA ALA A 5 -19.14 -8.80 -30.59
C ALA A 5 -19.62 -8.43 -32.01
N THR A 6 -20.17 -7.22 -32.15
CA THR A 6 -20.54 -6.66 -33.45
C THR A 6 -19.27 -6.24 -34.21
N GLY A 7 -19.06 -6.84 -35.38
CA GLY A 7 -18.22 -6.40 -36.51
C GLY A 7 -17.00 -5.52 -36.21
N ALA A 8 -15.85 -6.12 -35.92
CA ALA A 8 -14.57 -5.41 -35.91
C ALA A 8 -14.04 -5.28 -37.35
N HIS A 9 -13.89 -4.05 -37.85
CA HIS A 9 -13.12 -3.74 -39.05
C HIS A 9 -11.62 -3.98 -38.74
N PRO A 10 -10.85 -4.68 -39.60
CA PRO A 10 -9.48 -5.11 -39.29
C PRO A 10 -8.47 -3.98 -39.06
N ASP A 11 -8.82 -2.72 -39.40
CA ASP A 11 -7.93 -1.55 -39.29
C ASP A 11 -8.28 -0.58 -38.15
N GLN A 12 -9.23 -0.91 -37.27
CA GLN A 12 -9.64 0.00 -36.19
C GLN A 12 -8.86 -0.30 -34.90
N ILE A 13 -7.98 0.63 -34.48
CA ILE A 13 -7.31 0.55 -33.17
C ILE A 13 -8.38 0.66 -32.08
N GLY A 14 -8.57 -0.41 -31.32
CA GLY A 14 -9.57 -0.49 -30.26
C GLY A 14 -9.13 -1.41 -29.13
N LEU A 15 -9.68 -1.18 -27.94
CA LEU A 15 -9.47 -2.05 -26.78
C LEU A 15 -10.14 -3.41 -27.06
N LEU A 16 -9.33 -4.46 -27.21
CA LEU A 16 -9.83 -5.81 -27.49
C LEU A 16 -10.45 -6.45 -26.24
N ARG A 17 -9.75 -6.39 -25.11
CA ARG A 17 -10.19 -7.00 -23.85
C ARG A 17 -9.52 -6.29 -22.67
N ARG A 18 -10.30 -6.03 -21.61
CA ARG A 18 -9.77 -5.59 -20.32
C ARG A 18 -9.24 -6.80 -19.55
N ALA A 19 -8.14 -6.60 -18.83
CA ALA A 19 -7.71 -7.57 -17.83
C ALA A 19 -8.80 -7.77 -16.75
N PRO A 20 -8.81 -8.91 -16.04
CA PRO A 20 -9.69 -9.11 -14.90
C PRO A 20 -9.56 -7.96 -13.90
N SER A 21 -10.65 -7.59 -13.24
CA SER A 21 -10.58 -6.61 -12.15
C SER A 21 -9.72 -7.15 -11.00
N PRO A 22 -9.16 -6.29 -10.13
CA PRO A 22 -8.38 -6.73 -8.98
C PRO A 22 -9.13 -7.77 -8.13
N VAL A 23 -10.43 -7.56 -7.92
CA VAL A 23 -11.28 -8.51 -7.18
C VAL A 23 -11.33 -9.88 -7.84
N VAL A 24 -11.50 -9.94 -9.17
CA VAL A 24 -11.49 -11.22 -9.90
C VAL A 24 -10.12 -11.88 -9.82
N GLY A 25 -9.04 -11.11 -10.01
CA GLY A 25 -7.67 -11.64 -9.90
C GLY A 25 -7.33 -12.16 -8.50
N LEU A 26 -7.83 -11.52 -7.43
CA LEU A 26 -7.73 -12.05 -6.06
C LEU A 26 -8.58 -13.32 -5.93
N ALA A 27 -9.84 -13.31 -6.38
CA ALA A 27 -10.73 -14.46 -6.26
C ALA A 27 -10.23 -15.71 -7.02
N GLU A 28 -9.53 -15.53 -8.15
CA GLU A 28 -8.85 -16.59 -8.89
C GLU A 28 -7.65 -17.15 -8.13
N ARG A 29 -6.84 -16.27 -7.51
CA ARG A 29 -5.66 -16.70 -6.71
C ARG A 29 -6.05 -17.49 -5.46
N TRP A 30 -7.15 -17.15 -4.83
CA TRP A 30 -7.70 -17.88 -3.68
C TRP A 30 -9.05 -18.46 -4.04
N ALA A 31 -9.07 -19.47 -4.92
CA ALA A 31 -10.30 -20.05 -5.49
C ALA A 31 -11.30 -20.53 -4.43
N ASP A 32 -10.81 -21.07 -3.32
CA ASP A 32 -11.64 -21.67 -2.27
C ASP A 32 -11.98 -20.69 -1.12
N ALA A 33 -11.44 -19.47 -1.14
CA ALA A 33 -11.67 -18.51 -0.06
C ALA A 33 -13.11 -17.95 -0.10
N ARG A 34 -13.73 -17.86 1.08
CA ARG A 34 -14.94 -17.05 1.29
C ARG A 34 -14.62 -15.57 1.10
N ILE A 35 -15.60 -14.83 0.61
CA ILE A 35 -15.48 -13.39 0.36
C ILE A 35 -16.41 -12.68 1.34
N ALA A 36 -15.85 -12.18 2.43
CA ALA A 36 -16.59 -11.43 3.43
C ALA A 36 -16.97 -10.04 2.87
N ILE A 37 -18.23 -9.65 3.04
CA ILE A 37 -18.73 -8.30 2.74
C ILE A 37 -19.51 -7.76 3.93
N ASP A 38 -19.26 -6.50 4.28
CA ASP A 38 -19.96 -5.77 5.36
C ASP A 38 -20.85 -4.63 4.82
N ASP A 39 -20.63 -4.19 3.58
CA ASP A 39 -21.59 -3.38 2.81
C ASP A 39 -22.40 -4.28 1.84
N PRO A 40 -23.71 -4.50 2.08
CA PRO A 40 -24.56 -5.27 1.17
C PRO A 40 -24.60 -4.75 -0.27
N TYR A 41 -24.31 -3.48 -0.50
CA TYR A 41 -24.30 -2.86 -1.83
C TYR A 41 -23.14 -3.39 -2.70
N MET A 42 -22.10 -3.97 -2.09
CA MET A 42 -20.99 -4.60 -2.82
C MET A 42 -21.45 -5.71 -3.77
N THR A 43 -22.52 -6.43 -3.45
CA THR A 43 -23.01 -7.53 -4.30
C THR A 43 -23.34 -7.08 -5.73
N THR A 44 -23.73 -5.81 -5.90
CA THR A 44 -24.09 -5.22 -7.20
C THR A 44 -22.89 -5.05 -8.12
N PHE A 45 -21.69 -4.83 -7.57
CA PHE A 45 -20.46 -4.61 -8.33
C PHE A 45 -19.61 -5.87 -8.48
N LEU A 46 -19.88 -6.89 -7.68
CA LEU A 46 -19.17 -8.16 -7.73
C LEU A 46 -19.76 -9.05 -8.84
N PRO A 47 -18.92 -9.70 -9.66
CA PRO A 47 -19.39 -10.63 -10.69
C PRO A 47 -20.26 -11.73 -10.10
N THR A 48 -21.34 -12.09 -10.81
CA THR A 48 -22.29 -13.14 -10.38
C THR A 48 -21.60 -14.48 -10.08
N ALA A 49 -20.51 -14.80 -10.79
CA ALA A 49 -19.72 -16.01 -10.56
C ALA A 49 -19.12 -16.09 -9.14
N LEU A 50 -18.94 -14.94 -8.46
CA LEU A 50 -18.42 -14.88 -7.09
C LEU A 50 -19.53 -14.95 -6.03
N HIS A 51 -20.81 -14.81 -6.41
CA HIS A 51 -21.91 -14.65 -5.46
C HIS A 51 -22.07 -15.84 -4.50
N ALA A 52 -21.82 -17.06 -4.97
CA ALA A 52 -21.88 -18.27 -4.13
C ALA A 52 -20.81 -18.31 -3.03
N ARG A 53 -19.75 -17.50 -3.15
CA ARG A 53 -18.65 -17.39 -2.18
C ARG A 53 -18.83 -16.24 -1.20
N LEU A 54 -19.81 -15.37 -1.42
CA LEU A 54 -20.05 -14.20 -0.59
C LEU A 54 -20.60 -14.60 0.78
N GLU A 55 -20.05 -13.99 1.81
CA GLU A 55 -20.50 -14.13 3.19
C GLU A 55 -20.76 -12.73 3.74
N ARG A 56 -21.98 -12.49 4.23
CA ARG A 56 -22.31 -11.21 4.87
C ARG A 56 -21.85 -11.26 6.31
N VAL A 57 -20.97 -10.33 6.66
CA VAL A 57 -20.44 -10.17 8.01
C VAL A 57 -20.78 -8.78 8.52
N ARG A 58 -20.69 -8.58 9.84
CA ARG A 58 -20.92 -7.26 10.43
C ARG A 58 -19.78 -6.28 10.11
N SER A 59 -18.56 -6.81 10.00
CA SER A 59 -17.33 -6.05 9.80
C SER A 59 -16.34 -6.96 9.10
N ALA A 60 -15.85 -6.54 7.93
CA ALA A 60 -14.94 -7.34 7.12
C ALA A 60 -13.50 -7.33 7.65
N PHE A 61 -13.13 -6.30 8.41
CA PHE A 61 -11.83 -6.15 9.05
C PHE A 61 -11.99 -5.91 10.54
N ASP A 62 -11.31 -6.72 11.36
CA ASP A 62 -11.20 -6.47 12.78
C ASP A 62 -10.09 -5.45 13.09
N SER A 63 -10.02 -4.99 14.33
CA SER A 63 -9.02 -4.00 14.75
C SER A 63 -7.58 -4.50 14.58
N VAL A 64 -7.35 -5.81 14.66
CA VAL A 64 -6.02 -6.40 14.43
C VAL A 64 -5.62 -6.24 12.97
N THR A 65 -6.52 -6.56 12.05
CA THR A 65 -6.29 -6.44 10.61
C THR A 65 -6.15 -4.97 10.21
N ASP A 66 -6.98 -4.08 10.73
CA ASP A 66 -6.88 -2.63 10.47
C ASP A 66 -5.52 -2.07 10.92
N ASN A 67 -5.07 -2.44 12.12
CA ASN A 67 -3.75 -2.02 12.62
C ASN A 67 -2.61 -2.59 11.76
N ALA A 68 -2.72 -3.86 11.32
CA ALA A 68 -1.74 -4.47 10.44
C ALA A 68 -1.67 -3.78 9.07
N VAL A 69 -2.82 -3.41 8.49
CA VAL A 69 -2.89 -2.62 7.25
C VAL A 69 -2.30 -1.23 7.47
N GLY A 70 -2.62 -0.56 8.59
CA GLY A 70 -2.04 0.72 8.97
C GLY A 70 -0.50 0.67 9.01
N ALA A 71 0.07 -0.38 9.60
CA ALA A 71 1.52 -0.57 9.68
C ALA A 71 2.21 -0.73 8.32
N LEU A 72 1.48 -1.06 7.23
CA LEU A 72 2.06 -1.13 5.88
C LEU A 72 2.44 0.25 5.32
N TYR A 73 1.85 1.33 5.86
CA TYR A 73 2.17 2.70 5.46
C TYR A 73 3.43 3.23 6.15
N GLU A 74 3.86 2.59 7.24
CA GLU A 74 5.06 3.00 7.96
C GLU A 74 6.33 2.59 7.19
N PRO A 75 7.34 3.47 7.07
CA PRO A 75 8.59 3.14 6.39
C PRO A 75 9.40 2.12 7.19
N THR A 76 9.31 2.11 8.52
CA THR A 76 10.02 1.19 9.40
C THR A 76 9.05 0.22 10.04
N ILE A 77 9.36 -1.08 9.98
CA ILE A 77 8.53 -2.15 10.54
C ILE A 77 9.37 -3.15 11.32
N ALA A 78 8.75 -3.82 12.31
CA ALA A 78 9.35 -5.00 12.93
C ALA A 78 9.12 -6.22 12.03
N LEU A 79 10.19 -6.92 11.66
CA LEU A 79 10.10 -8.21 10.97
C LEU A 79 10.02 -9.35 11.99
N THR A 80 10.77 -9.24 13.07
CA THR A 80 10.74 -10.13 14.24
C THR A 80 10.93 -9.30 15.51
N THR A 81 10.99 -9.94 16.68
CA THR A 81 11.35 -9.25 17.94
C THR A 81 12.79 -8.73 17.94
N GLN A 82 13.66 -9.27 17.07
CA GLN A 82 15.08 -8.97 17.01
C GLN A 82 15.44 -8.04 15.84
N ILE A 83 14.68 -8.11 14.74
CA ILE A 83 14.97 -7.40 13.50
C ILE A 83 13.84 -6.46 13.11
N ARG A 84 14.22 -5.23 12.79
CA ARG A 84 13.37 -4.27 12.07
C ARG A 84 13.90 -4.07 10.66
N ALA A 85 13.04 -3.61 9.75
CA ALA A 85 13.48 -3.15 8.44
C ALA A 85 12.96 -1.75 8.15
N THR A 86 13.77 -0.95 7.48
CA THR A 86 13.41 0.35 6.92
C THR A 86 13.32 0.23 5.41
N ILE A 87 12.14 0.50 4.85
CA ILE A 87 11.83 0.37 3.43
C ILE A 87 11.79 1.76 2.80
N THR A 88 12.70 2.00 1.86
CA THR A 88 12.89 3.30 1.21
C THR A 88 12.71 3.16 -0.30
N PRO A 89 11.54 3.52 -0.84
CA PRO A 89 11.36 3.66 -2.27
C PRO A 89 12.21 4.81 -2.82
N THR A 90 12.86 4.57 -3.96
CA THR A 90 13.58 5.59 -4.73
C THR A 90 13.04 5.59 -6.17
N PRO A 91 13.38 6.59 -7.00
CA PRO A 91 12.93 6.62 -8.39
C PRO A 91 13.32 5.37 -9.22
N ALA A 92 14.42 4.69 -8.88
CA ALA A 92 14.95 3.58 -9.67
C ALA A 92 14.75 2.20 -9.02
N LEU A 93 14.80 2.13 -7.69
CA LEU A 93 14.74 0.88 -6.92
C LEU A 93 14.13 1.09 -5.54
N THR A 94 13.77 0.01 -4.85
CA THR A 94 13.43 0.04 -3.42
C THR A 94 14.59 -0.51 -2.60
N ALA A 95 15.10 0.28 -1.65
CA ALA A 95 16.11 -0.16 -0.70
C ALA A 95 15.43 -0.63 0.59
N ILE A 96 15.86 -1.77 1.13
CA ILE A 96 15.37 -2.33 2.39
C ILE A 96 16.59 -2.56 3.29
N ASP A 97 16.66 -1.80 4.37
CA ASP A 97 17.74 -1.89 5.36
C ASP A 97 17.25 -2.66 6.58
N MET A 98 17.89 -3.79 6.92
CA MET A 98 17.55 -4.58 8.09
C MET A 98 18.50 -4.26 9.24
N ASP A 99 17.92 -3.95 10.39
CA ASP A 99 18.64 -3.59 11.61
C ASP A 99 18.33 -4.57 12.74
N MET A 100 19.35 -4.90 13.53
CA MET A 100 19.19 -5.62 14.80
C MET A 100 18.98 -4.67 15.97
N ASN A 101 18.15 -5.09 16.92
CA ASN A 101 17.96 -4.39 18.18
C ASN A 101 19.18 -4.54 19.12
N GLY A 102 19.45 -3.55 19.97
CA GLY A 102 20.76 -3.30 20.62
C GLY A 102 21.49 -4.50 21.25
N ALA A 103 20.82 -5.42 21.94
CA ALA A 103 21.48 -6.60 22.53
C ALA A 103 21.97 -7.63 21.48
N GLU A 104 21.28 -7.72 20.35
CA GLU A 104 21.57 -8.65 19.24
C GLU A 104 22.71 -8.12 18.33
N GLN A 105 22.97 -6.80 18.35
CA GLN A 105 24.01 -6.19 17.51
C GLN A 105 25.41 -6.72 17.86
N GLN A 106 25.67 -7.04 19.13
CA GLN A 106 26.93 -7.61 19.60
C GLN A 106 26.93 -9.15 19.62
N ALA A 107 25.85 -9.79 19.16
CA ALA A 107 25.74 -11.24 19.20
C ALA A 107 26.74 -11.92 18.27
N LYS A 108 27.02 -13.20 18.55
CA LYS A 108 27.85 -14.03 17.67
C LYS A 108 27.20 -14.11 16.29
N GLN A 109 28.02 -14.16 15.25
CA GLN A 109 27.58 -14.29 13.85
C GLN A 109 26.57 -15.43 13.60
N THR A 110 26.60 -16.50 14.39
CA THR A 110 25.61 -17.59 14.32
C THR A 110 24.21 -17.14 14.77
N ALA A 111 24.11 -16.35 15.84
CA ALA A 111 22.85 -15.78 16.30
C ALA A 111 22.32 -14.75 15.29
N GLN A 112 23.22 -13.90 14.78
CA GLN A 112 22.88 -12.93 13.73
C GLN A 112 22.34 -13.59 12.47
N PHE A 113 22.91 -14.73 12.08
CA PHE A 113 22.43 -15.52 10.94
C PHE A 113 21.03 -16.09 11.21
N ALA A 114 20.81 -16.67 12.39
CA ALA A 114 19.51 -17.22 12.77
C ALA A 114 18.42 -16.13 12.77
N ALA A 115 18.70 -14.96 13.34
CA ALA A 115 17.76 -13.85 13.38
C ALA A 115 17.41 -13.34 11.97
N ASN A 116 18.40 -13.18 11.09
CA ASN A 116 18.14 -12.80 9.69
C ASN A 116 17.28 -13.84 8.97
N ARG A 117 17.62 -15.13 9.13
CA ARG A 117 16.86 -16.22 8.51
C ARG A 117 15.39 -16.23 8.95
N GLU A 118 15.13 -16.01 10.25
CA GLU A 118 13.77 -15.90 10.78
C GLU A 118 13.00 -14.73 10.17
N ALA A 119 13.67 -13.57 10.02
CA ALA A 119 13.07 -12.36 9.47
C ALA A 119 12.74 -12.43 7.97
N LEU A 120 13.33 -13.35 7.21
CA LEU A 120 13.11 -13.45 5.76
C LEU A 120 11.64 -13.70 5.40
N ALA A 121 10.92 -14.51 6.19
CA ALA A 121 9.51 -14.78 5.91
C ALA A 121 8.65 -13.50 5.98
N ALA A 122 8.80 -12.74 7.06
CA ALA A 122 8.12 -11.45 7.23
C ALA A 122 8.56 -10.43 6.17
N LEU A 123 9.83 -10.43 5.77
CA LEU A 123 10.33 -9.58 4.69
C LEU A 123 9.62 -9.87 3.37
N GLY A 124 9.48 -11.16 3.02
CA GLY A 124 8.73 -11.58 1.83
C GLY A 124 7.27 -11.12 1.87
N ASP A 125 6.63 -11.20 3.03
CA ASP A 125 5.28 -10.69 3.22
C ASP A 125 5.21 -9.16 3.08
N GLN A 126 6.18 -8.40 3.59
CA GLN A 126 6.22 -6.94 3.37
C GLN A 126 6.39 -6.58 1.88
N ILE A 127 7.24 -7.30 1.14
CA ILE A 127 7.40 -7.11 -0.31
C ILE A 127 6.06 -7.34 -1.02
N ARG A 128 5.34 -8.41 -0.67
CA ARG A 128 4.05 -8.79 -1.26
C ARG A 128 2.93 -7.82 -0.88
N LEU A 129 2.74 -7.55 0.40
CA LEU A 129 1.64 -6.74 0.93
C LEU A 129 1.74 -5.27 0.51
N ARG A 130 2.97 -4.75 0.34
CA ARG A 130 3.20 -3.39 -0.18
C ARG A 130 3.23 -3.34 -1.71
N ALA A 131 3.05 -4.48 -2.38
CA ALA A 131 3.18 -4.65 -3.82
C ALA A 131 4.47 -4.05 -4.40
N LEU A 132 5.59 -4.18 -3.68
CA LEU A 132 6.89 -3.67 -4.14
C LEU A 132 7.27 -4.36 -5.46
N GLY A 133 7.88 -3.65 -6.39
CA GLY A 133 8.15 -4.17 -7.72
C GLY A 133 9.31 -3.44 -8.39
N GLY A 134 9.88 -4.05 -9.43
CA GLY A 134 11.13 -3.60 -10.04
C GLY A 134 12.34 -4.13 -9.28
N ALA A 135 13.41 -3.34 -9.25
CA ALA A 135 14.63 -3.66 -8.52
C ALA A 135 14.42 -3.40 -7.01
N ILE A 136 14.77 -4.39 -6.20
CA ILE A 136 14.73 -4.34 -4.74
C ILE A 136 16.09 -4.77 -4.22
N LEU A 137 16.72 -3.93 -3.40
CA LEU A 137 17.98 -4.23 -2.73
C LEU A 137 17.74 -4.39 -1.23
N VAL A 138 18.20 -5.49 -0.66
CA VAL A 138 18.07 -5.76 0.79
C VAL A 138 19.45 -5.83 1.44
N ASP A 139 19.65 -5.10 2.54
CA ASP A 139 20.85 -5.14 3.36
C ASP A 139 20.61 -5.95 4.66
N PRO A 140 21.15 -7.19 4.79
CA PRO A 140 20.99 -7.99 6.00
C PRO A 140 21.74 -7.44 7.21
N ALA A 141 21.09 -7.48 8.37
CA ALA A 141 21.59 -6.93 9.62
C ALA A 141 22.86 -7.67 10.12
N GLY A 142 23.94 -6.92 10.38
CA GLY A 142 25.12 -7.37 11.16
C GLY A 142 25.99 -8.51 10.56
N LEU A 143 25.54 -9.14 9.48
CA LEU A 143 26.24 -10.27 8.87
C LEU A 143 27.39 -9.83 7.97
N GLN A 144 28.55 -10.43 8.17
CA GLN A 144 29.66 -10.33 7.22
C GLN A 144 29.24 -10.81 5.83
N VAL A 145 29.64 -10.10 4.78
CA VAL A 145 29.27 -10.39 3.39
C VAL A 145 29.48 -11.87 3.01
N ARG A 146 30.59 -12.48 3.44
CA ARG A 146 30.92 -13.90 3.19
C ARG A 146 29.90 -14.90 3.75
N LYS A 147 29.14 -14.51 4.77
CA LYS A 147 28.12 -15.36 5.42
C LYS A 147 26.71 -15.15 4.84
N ARG A 148 26.48 -14.04 4.13
CA ARG A 148 25.16 -13.71 3.55
C ARG A 148 24.73 -14.72 2.49
N THR A 149 25.66 -15.33 1.75
CA THR A 149 25.37 -16.37 0.74
C THR A 149 24.60 -17.56 1.31
N ALA A 150 24.83 -17.91 2.59
CA ALA A 150 24.13 -19.02 3.23
C ALA A 150 22.63 -18.76 3.48
N LEU A 151 22.16 -17.51 3.36
CA LEU A 151 20.73 -17.17 3.46
C LEU A 151 19.99 -17.28 2.11
N LEU A 152 20.69 -17.43 0.98
CA LEU A 152 20.07 -17.49 -0.34
C LEU A 152 19.02 -18.61 -0.48
N PRO A 153 19.25 -19.85 -0.01
CA PRO A 153 18.24 -20.91 -0.11
C PRO A 153 16.94 -20.56 0.64
N ASP A 154 17.06 -19.96 1.83
CA ASP A 154 15.92 -19.52 2.62
C ASP A 154 15.19 -18.35 1.91
N LEU A 155 15.94 -17.39 1.35
CA LEU A 155 15.37 -16.28 0.59
C LEU A 155 14.64 -16.77 -0.66
N HIS A 156 15.21 -17.72 -1.41
CA HIS A 156 14.54 -18.34 -2.57
C HIS A 156 13.22 -18.99 -2.17
N THR A 157 13.21 -19.77 -1.09
CA THR A 157 12.00 -20.42 -0.56
C THR A 157 10.91 -19.40 -0.22
N VAL A 158 11.29 -18.25 0.36
CA VAL A 158 10.35 -17.16 0.64
C VAL A 158 9.80 -16.54 -0.64
N LEU A 159 10.66 -16.25 -1.61
CA LEU A 159 10.29 -15.62 -2.89
C LEU A 159 9.37 -16.51 -3.74
N GLU A 160 9.51 -17.83 -3.67
CA GLU A 160 8.63 -18.79 -4.37
C GLU A 160 7.16 -18.71 -3.93
N ARG A 161 6.88 -18.18 -2.73
CA ARG A 161 5.50 -18.01 -2.21
C ARG A 161 4.80 -16.80 -2.82
N ASP A 162 5.53 -15.95 -3.53
CA ASP A 162 4.98 -14.77 -4.17
C ASP A 162 4.47 -15.11 -5.59
N PRO A 163 3.16 -14.98 -5.85
CA PRO A 163 2.57 -15.34 -7.14
C PRO A 163 3.07 -14.47 -8.29
N GLU A 164 3.69 -13.32 -8.01
CA GLU A 164 4.27 -12.46 -9.03
C GLU A 164 5.63 -12.96 -9.54
N GLY A 165 6.18 -14.02 -8.94
CA GLY A 165 7.41 -14.67 -9.41
C GLY A 165 8.68 -13.81 -9.30
N PRO A 166 8.98 -13.20 -8.14
CA PRO A 166 10.24 -12.51 -7.92
C PRO A 166 11.42 -13.47 -7.97
N ARG A 167 12.58 -12.93 -8.37
CA ARG A 167 13.83 -13.69 -8.45
C ARG A 167 14.93 -12.96 -7.69
N CYS A 168 15.68 -13.69 -6.85
CA CYS A 168 16.95 -13.20 -6.35
C CYS A 168 18.02 -13.46 -7.42
N LEU A 169 18.70 -12.40 -7.86
CA LEU A 169 19.80 -12.46 -8.83
C LEU A 169 21.13 -12.84 -8.15
N GLY A 170 21.17 -12.81 -6.82
CA GLY A 170 22.33 -13.15 -5.99
C GLY A 170 22.64 -12.06 -4.99
N ILE A 171 23.93 -11.92 -4.70
CA ILE A 171 24.48 -10.91 -3.78
C ILE A 171 25.37 -9.97 -4.58
N THR A 172 25.13 -8.67 -4.46
CA THR A 172 25.96 -7.64 -5.11
C THR A 172 27.38 -7.62 -4.52
N GLN A 173 28.31 -6.93 -5.18
CA GLN A 173 29.67 -6.74 -4.62
C GLN A 173 29.67 -5.95 -3.31
N LEU A 174 28.62 -5.18 -3.03
CA LEU A 174 28.43 -4.47 -1.76
C LEU A 174 27.81 -5.38 -0.68
N GLY A 175 27.45 -6.62 -1.02
CA GLY A 175 26.87 -7.58 -0.08
C GLY A 175 25.35 -7.54 0.03
N LEU A 176 24.65 -6.77 -0.79
CA LEU A 176 23.19 -6.64 -0.76
C LEU A 176 22.53 -7.80 -1.50
N PHE A 177 21.38 -8.29 -1.04
CA PHE A 177 20.55 -9.17 -1.86
C PHE A 177 19.94 -8.36 -2.99
N GLU A 178 20.08 -8.87 -4.21
CA GLU A 178 19.52 -8.26 -5.41
C GLU A 178 18.29 -9.05 -5.84
N ILE A 179 17.12 -8.40 -5.81
CA ILE A 179 15.84 -9.01 -6.15
C ILE A 179 15.21 -8.23 -7.29
N VAL A 180 14.66 -8.94 -8.27
CA VAL A 180 13.79 -8.37 -9.30
C VAL A 180 12.41 -9.00 -9.18
N ARG A 181 11.40 -8.15 -8.98
CA ARG A 181 10.00 -8.55 -8.90
C ARG A 181 9.19 -7.92 -10.03
N PRO A 182 8.44 -8.70 -10.84
CA PRO A 182 7.55 -8.15 -11.86
C PRO A 182 6.57 -7.11 -11.27
N ARG A 183 6.46 -5.97 -11.94
CA ARG A 183 5.60 -4.86 -11.51
C ARG A 183 4.28 -4.89 -12.27
N ARG A 184 3.30 -5.65 -11.75
CA ARG A 184 1.95 -5.75 -12.34
C ARG A 184 0.98 -4.66 -11.91
N GLU A 185 1.19 -4.10 -10.73
CA GLU A 185 0.40 -3.01 -10.18
C GLU A 185 1.32 -1.95 -9.56
N ALA A 186 0.76 -0.77 -9.28
CA ALA A 186 1.48 0.27 -8.57
C ALA A 186 1.70 -0.15 -7.10
N PRO A 187 2.91 0.02 -6.54
CA PRO A 187 3.17 -0.27 -5.14
C PRO A 187 2.35 0.63 -4.22
N LEU A 188 2.14 0.18 -2.97
CA LEU A 188 1.29 0.87 -1.99
C LEU A 188 1.66 2.35 -1.81
N HIS A 189 2.95 2.66 -1.72
CA HIS A 189 3.42 4.04 -1.50
C HIS A 189 3.06 4.98 -2.67
N GLU A 190 3.04 4.48 -3.92
CA GLU A 190 2.61 5.28 -5.07
C GLU A 190 1.09 5.45 -5.09
N ARG A 191 0.34 4.39 -4.73
CA ARG A 191 -1.12 4.45 -4.64
C ARG A 191 -1.55 5.45 -3.58
N ASP A 192 -0.91 5.44 -2.41
CA ASP A 192 -1.18 6.38 -1.32
C ASP A 192 -0.83 7.83 -1.70
N ALA A 193 0.30 8.03 -2.36
CA ALA A 193 0.73 9.35 -2.81
C ALA A 193 -0.07 9.90 -3.99
N SER A 194 -0.86 9.07 -4.67
CA SER A 194 -1.71 9.49 -5.79
C SER A 194 -2.85 10.40 -5.32
N ALA A 195 -3.39 11.22 -6.23
CA ALA A 195 -4.54 12.08 -5.94
C ALA A 195 -5.75 11.28 -5.41
N HIS A 196 -6.01 10.12 -6.01
CA HIS A 196 -7.07 9.22 -5.60
C HIS A 196 -6.82 8.60 -4.22
N GLY A 197 -5.58 8.16 -3.94
CA GLY A 197 -5.19 7.65 -2.62
C GLY A 197 -5.36 8.71 -1.52
N ARG A 198 -4.94 9.95 -1.80
CA ARG A 198 -5.12 11.10 -0.89
C ARG A 198 -6.60 11.41 -0.64
N ALA A 199 -7.44 11.36 -1.66
CA ALA A 199 -8.89 11.56 -1.52
C ALA A 199 -9.54 10.47 -0.66
N LEU A 200 -9.19 9.19 -0.86
CA LEU A 200 -9.70 8.09 -0.04
C LEU A 200 -9.17 8.15 1.41
N ALA A 201 -7.92 8.56 1.61
CA ALA A 201 -7.37 8.77 2.95
C ALA A 201 -8.10 9.89 3.70
N MET A 202 -8.34 11.03 3.04
CA MET A 202 -9.16 12.12 3.58
C MET A 202 -10.56 11.63 3.99
N ALA A 203 -11.25 10.90 3.10
CA ALA A 203 -12.58 10.38 3.37
C ALA A 203 -12.59 9.44 4.59
N ARG A 204 -11.61 8.54 4.72
CA ARG A 204 -11.48 7.66 5.90
C ARG A 204 -11.31 8.44 7.21
N VAL A 205 -10.45 9.47 7.21
CA VAL A 205 -10.24 10.32 8.40
C VAL A 205 -11.53 11.06 8.77
N CYS A 206 -12.24 11.60 7.78
CA CYS A 206 -13.51 12.31 8.01
C CYS A 206 -14.60 11.36 8.55
N ALA A 207 -14.68 10.14 8.02
CA ALA A 207 -15.63 9.14 8.48
C ALA A 207 -15.38 8.75 9.95
N ALA A 208 -14.12 8.68 10.37
CA ALA A 208 -13.74 8.36 11.75
C ALA A 208 -14.01 9.52 12.73
N ALA A 209 -13.99 10.77 12.27
CA ALA A 209 -14.17 11.96 13.11
C ALA A 209 -15.63 12.18 13.58
N GLY A 210 -16.63 11.54 12.95
CA GLY A 210 -18.01 11.48 13.44
C GLY A 210 -18.87 12.74 13.23
N ASP A 211 -18.28 13.94 13.16
CA ASP A 211 -18.97 15.18 12.79
C ASP A 211 -18.75 15.54 11.33
N GLY A 212 -19.74 16.19 10.70
CA GLY A 212 -19.78 16.56 9.28
C GLY A 212 -18.63 17.46 8.86
N ALA A 213 -17.44 16.87 8.75
CA ALA A 213 -16.19 17.54 8.51
C ALA A 213 -16.26 18.18 7.13
N ALA A 214 -16.50 19.49 7.12
CA ALA A 214 -16.10 20.29 5.99
C ALA A 214 -14.56 20.19 5.92
N VAL A 215 -14.04 19.91 4.74
CA VAL A 215 -12.60 19.84 4.48
C VAL A 215 -12.23 20.81 3.38
N GLU A 216 -11.06 21.39 3.50
CA GLU A 216 -10.43 22.13 2.42
C GLU A 216 -9.43 21.24 1.71
N ALA A 217 -9.48 21.18 0.38
CA ALA A 217 -8.60 20.33 -0.42
C ALA A 217 -7.95 21.09 -1.57
N GLY A 218 -6.75 20.66 -1.95
CA GLY A 218 -6.11 21.05 -3.21
C GLY A 218 -6.84 20.47 -4.43
N LEU A 219 -6.54 21.04 -5.61
CA LEU A 219 -7.27 20.74 -6.85
C LEU A 219 -7.28 19.25 -7.22
N SER A 220 -6.14 18.56 -7.10
CA SER A 220 -6.04 17.15 -7.52
C SER A 220 -6.82 16.22 -6.59
N VAL A 221 -6.82 16.50 -5.28
CA VAL A 221 -7.62 15.71 -4.31
C VAL A 221 -9.11 15.86 -4.58
N LEU A 222 -9.58 17.10 -4.76
CA LEU A 222 -10.99 17.38 -5.07
C LEU A 222 -11.41 16.70 -6.39
N ALA A 223 -10.63 16.90 -7.45
CA ALA A 223 -10.94 16.28 -8.75
C ALA A 223 -10.96 14.75 -8.69
N ALA A 224 -10.06 14.13 -7.92
CA ALA A 224 -10.02 12.69 -7.76
C ALA A 224 -11.20 12.15 -6.93
N TRP A 225 -11.67 12.91 -5.93
CA TRP A 225 -12.88 12.59 -5.19
C TRP A 225 -14.13 12.69 -6.08
N ASP A 226 -14.27 13.80 -6.81
CA ASP A 226 -15.43 14.05 -7.69
C ASP A 226 -15.56 12.99 -8.79
N ALA A 227 -14.43 12.45 -9.26
CA ALA A 227 -14.40 11.38 -10.25
C ALA A 227 -14.82 10.00 -9.72
N ASP A 228 -14.87 9.79 -8.40
CA ASP A 228 -15.19 8.49 -7.78
C ASP A 228 -16.56 8.49 -7.07
N SER A 229 -17.62 8.37 -7.86
CA SER A 229 -18.99 8.18 -7.36
C SER A 229 -19.15 6.98 -6.42
N PHE A 230 -18.37 5.91 -6.62
CA PHE A 230 -18.48 4.72 -5.78
C PHE A 230 -17.98 5.00 -4.35
N ALA A 231 -16.85 5.70 -4.22
CA ALA A 231 -16.35 6.11 -2.91
C ALA A 231 -17.27 7.14 -2.23
N GLN A 232 -17.85 8.07 -2.99
CA GLN A 232 -18.82 9.04 -2.47
C GLN A 232 -20.06 8.33 -1.89
N ASP A 233 -20.64 7.40 -2.64
CA ASP A 233 -21.80 6.64 -2.19
C ASP A 233 -21.46 5.75 -0.99
N ALA A 234 -20.28 5.12 -0.99
CA ALA A 234 -19.81 4.30 0.13
C ALA A 234 -19.64 5.12 1.41
N TYR A 235 -19.04 6.31 1.31
CA TYR A 235 -18.92 7.25 2.42
C TYR A 235 -20.30 7.67 2.94
N GLN A 236 -21.23 7.99 2.05
CA GLN A 236 -22.59 8.35 2.44
C GLN A 236 -23.33 7.21 3.14
N ARG A 237 -23.22 5.97 2.65
CA ARG A 237 -23.81 4.81 3.32
C ARG A 237 -23.21 4.56 4.70
N GLN A 238 -21.89 4.71 4.84
CA GLN A 238 -21.19 4.49 6.09
C GLN A 238 -21.52 5.55 7.15
N THR A 239 -21.59 6.82 6.75
CA THR A 239 -21.70 7.97 7.68
C THR A 239 -23.11 8.57 7.76
N GLY A 240 -24.00 8.21 6.83
CA GLY A 240 -25.30 8.83 6.64
C GLY A 240 -25.25 10.26 6.06
N ARG A 241 -24.09 10.74 5.60
CA ARG A 241 -23.86 12.14 5.20
C ARG A 241 -23.01 12.24 3.94
N HIS A 242 -23.13 13.35 3.22
CA HIS A 242 -22.18 13.68 2.15
C HIS A 242 -20.95 14.37 2.73
N LEU A 243 -19.76 14.06 2.19
CA LEU A 243 -18.54 14.78 2.52
C LEU A 243 -18.57 16.15 1.81
N THR A 244 -18.46 17.23 2.57
CA THR A 244 -18.37 18.59 2.00
C THR A 244 -16.90 18.97 1.83
N ILE A 245 -16.47 19.17 0.58
CA ILE A 245 -15.10 19.56 0.24
C ILE A 245 -15.13 20.92 -0.44
N THR A 246 -14.32 21.85 0.06
CA THR A 246 -14.13 23.17 -0.55
C THR A 246 -12.73 23.23 -1.17
N LEU A 247 -12.65 23.67 -2.43
CA LEU A 247 -11.36 23.94 -3.06
C LEU A 247 -10.64 25.07 -2.33
N ASN A 248 -9.41 24.81 -1.88
CA ASN A 248 -8.50 25.84 -1.40
C ASN A 248 -7.29 25.92 -2.36
N PRO A 249 -7.25 26.92 -3.27
CA PRO A 249 -6.17 27.06 -4.25
C PRO A 249 -4.78 27.31 -3.62
N SER A 250 -4.72 27.70 -2.35
CA SER A 250 -3.46 27.92 -1.64
C SER A 250 -2.85 26.62 -1.11
N LEU A 251 -3.59 25.52 -1.08
CA LEU A 251 -3.06 24.21 -0.71
C LEU A 251 -2.30 23.58 -1.88
N PRO A 252 -1.21 22.83 -1.63
CA PRO A 252 -0.61 21.98 -2.66
C PRO A 252 -1.65 21.03 -3.27
N PRO A 253 -1.53 20.65 -4.56
CA PRO A 253 -2.61 19.94 -5.27
C PRO A 253 -3.04 18.61 -4.63
N LEU A 254 -2.14 17.93 -3.93
CA LEU A 254 -2.34 16.62 -3.29
C LEU A 254 -2.62 16.71 -1.77
N SER A 255 -2.81 17.92 -1.24
CA SER A 255 -3.00 18.16 0.20
C SER A 255 -4.45 18.47 0.54
N TRP A 256 -4.80 18.26 1.81
CA TRP A 256 -6.10 18.60 2.38
C TRP A 256 -5.96 18.91 3.88
N ARG A 257 -6.97 19.55 4.47
CA ARG A 257 -7.07 19.81 5.92
C ARG A 257 -8.55 19.94 6.36
N PRO A 258 -8.86 19.74 7.65
CA PRO A 258 -10.17 20.12 8.20
C PRO A 258 -10.46 21.62 8.00
N ALA A 259 -11.69 21.97 7.64
CA ALA A 259 -12.11 23.36 7.49
C ALA A 259 -12.17 24.08 8.86
N GLY A 260 -11.86 25.38 8.87
CA GLY A 260 -11.88 26.19 10.09
C GLY A 260 -10.57 26.18 10.90
N PHE A 261 -9.55 25.47 10.45
CA PHE A 261 -8.20 25.57 11.02
C PHE A 261 -7.40 26.65 10.27
N THR A 262 -7.43 27.89 10.75
CA THR A 262 -6.51 28.94 10.29
C THR A 262 -5.16 28.76 10.98
N ASP A 263 -4.10 28.54 10.20
CA ASP A 263 -2.74 28.52 10.71
C ASP A 263 -2.38 29.92 11.24
N HIS A 264 -2.39 30.08 12.57
CA HIS A 264 -1.95 31.31 13.22
C HIS A 264 -0.42 31.30 13.39
N THR A 265 0.32 31.16 12.30
CA THR A 265 1.79 31.22 12.32
C THR A 265 2.30 31.98 11.09
N THR A 266 1.88 33.25 10.96
CA THR A 266 2.68 34.26 10.27
C THR A 266 2.48 35.61 10.94
N THR A 267 3.11 35.79 12.09
CA THR A 267 3.56 37.12 12.53
C THR A 267 5.08 37.12 12.42
N GLY A 268 5.57 37.55 11.26
CA GLY A 268 6.97 37.95 11.12
C GLY A 268 7.26 39.12 12.07
N PRO A 269 8.48 39.24 12.61
CA PRO A 269 8.80 40.27 13.57
C PRO A 269 8.68 41.66 12.91
N ALA A 270 7.84 42.50 13.51
CA ALA A 270 7.73 43.91 13.17
C ALA A 270 9.11 44.58 13.37
N THR A 271 9.61 45.17 12.29
CA THR A 271 10.74 46.11 12.32
C THR A 271 10.38 47.29 13.21
N GLY A 272 10.97 47.35 14.40
CA GLY A 272 10.93 48.51 15.29
C GLY A 272 12.34 49.06 15.47
N ARG A 273 12.69 50.08 14.68
CA ARG A 273 13.78 51.02 15.01
C ARG A 273 13.32 51.85 16.21
N HIS A 274 14.13 51.96 17.26
CA HIS A 274 14.31 53.22 18.00
C HIS A 274 15.62 53.21 18.80
N ARG A 275 16.47 54.17 18.40
CA ARG A 275 17.52 54.92 19.13
C ARG A 275 18.39 54.21 20.15
#